data_AF-A0A7W8D4D2-F1
#
_entry.id   AF-A0A7W8D4D2-F1
#
_cell.length_a   1.000
_cell.length_b   1.000
_cell.length_c   1.000
_cell.angle_alpha   90.00
_cell.angle_beta   90.00
_cell.angle_gamma   90.00
#
_symmetry.space_group_name_H-M   'P 1'
#
loop_
_entity.id
_entity.type
_entity.pdbx_description
1 polymer ?
#
loop_
_entity_poly.entity_id
_entity_poly.type
_entity_poly.pdbx_seq_one_letter_code
_entity_poly.pdbx_strand_id
1 'polypeptide(L)'
;MLALSQRNNHFSSVAKHHHISVTQTQEIFDRFVQISRQPLSKVLCMDEVYTQTSRKNKYSCLILDFLTNRLLDIVYDRKKYSLLNYFERIPKEERNRVEFVIIDMYETYRTVVYRRLPNAKIAVDSFHVIKNFKSGGSECSNTHYETI
;
A
#
# COMPACT_ATOMS: atom_id res chain seq x y z
N MET A 1 -10.06 -7.21 -27.41
CA MET A 1 -8.82 -6.49 -27.04
C MET A 1 -8.84 -5.18 -27.80
N LEU A 2 -9.08 -4.03 -27.12
CA LEU A 2 -9.05 -2.62 -27.57
C LEU A 2 -10.27 -1.85 -27.04
N ALA A 3 -10.14 -1.27 -25.85
CA ALA A 3 -10.92 -0.09 -25.41
C ALA A 3 -10.47 0.47 -24.05
N LEU A 4 -9.41 -0.05 -23.42
CA LEU A 4 -8.89 0.48 -22.14
C LEU A 4 -7.50 1.11 -22.28
N SER A 5 -7.03 1.38 -23.50
CA SER A 5 -5.69 1.95 -23.69
C SER A 5 -5.66 3.48 -23.76
N GLN A 6 -6.77 4.21 -23.56
CA GLN A 6 -6.74 5.66 -23.60
C GLN A 6 -7.67 6.34 -22.59
N ARG A 7 -7.02 7.16 -21.75
CA ARG A 7 -7.54 8.34 -21.03
C ARG A 7 -8.43 8.06 -19.82
N ASN A 8 -8.21 8.87 -18.78
CA ASN A 8 -8.97 8.96 -17.53
C ASN A 8 -10.48 9.10 -17.77
N ASN A 9 -11.16 8.00 -18.09
CA ASN A 9 -12.60 7.98 -18.22
C ASN A 9 -13.19 7.78 -16.83
N HIS A 10 -13.59 8.88 -16.20
CA HIS A 10 -14.40 8.85 -14.99
C HIS A 10 -15.66 7.99 -15.24
N PHE A 11 -16.16 7.29 -14.21
CA PHE A 11 -17.36 6.44 -14.30
C PHE A 11 -18.56 7.15 -14.96
N SER A 12 -18.66 8.47 -14.85
CA SER A 12 -19.66 9.31 -15.51
C SER A 12 -19.59 9.30 -17.04
N SER A 13 -18.38 9.19 -17.62
CA SER A 13 -18.19 9.12 -19.08
C SER A 13 -18.65 7.77 -19.62
N VAL A 14 -18.27 6.69 -18.93
CA VAL A 14 -18.67 5.32 -19.26
C VAL A 14 -20.19 5.15 -19.12
N ALA A 15 -20.76 5.66 -18.03
CA ALA A 15 -22.20 5.65 -17.80
C ALA A 15 -22.99 6.31 -18.95
N LYS A 16 -22.56 7.50 -19.37
CA LYS A 16 -23.17 8.24 -20.50
C LYS A 16 -23.07 7.47 -21.81
N HIS A 17 -21.90 6.91 -22.12
CA HIS A 17 -21.69 6.15 -23.36
C HIS A 17 -22.57 4.90 -23.42
N HIS A 18 -22.76 4.22 -22.29
CA HIS A 18 -23.53 2.98 -22.22
C HIS A 18 -24.99 3.18 -21.81
N HIS A 19 -25.45 4.43 -21.66
CA HIS A 19 -26.83 4.76 -21.25
C HIS A 19 -27.26 4.09 -19.93
N ILE A 20 -26.31 3.92 -19.01
CA ILE A 20 -26.54 3.36 -17.68
C ILE A 20 -26.23 4.42 -16.62
N SER A 21 -26.67 4.19 -15.38
CA SER A 21 -26.33 5.10 -14.28
C SER A 21 -24.86 4.97 -13.88
N VAL A 22 -24.31 6.02 -13.25
CA VAL A 22 -22.96 5.98 -12.66
C VAL A 22 -22.87 4.86 -11.62
N THR A 23 -23.93 4.69 -10.81
CA THR A 23 -24.03 3.62 -9.82
C THR A 23 -23.97 2.24 -10.48
N GLN A 24 -24.72 2.00 -11.55
CA GLN A 24 -24.67 0.73 -12.30
C GLN A 24 -23.28 0.49 -12.89
N THR A 25 -22.62 1.54 -13.38
CA THR A 25 -21.24 1.44 -13.90
C THR A 25 -20.26 1.05 -12.79
N GLN A 26 -20.39 1.63 -11.60
CA GLN A 26 -19.59 1.28 -10.43
C GLN A 26 -19.87 -0.16 -9.96
N GLU A 27 -21.13 -0.58 -9.89
CA GLU A 27 -21.49 -1.95 -9.51
C GLU A 27 -20.95 -3.00 -10.49
N ILE A 28 -21.01 -2.71 -11.79
CA ILE A 28 -20.42 -3.56 -12.83
C ILE A 28 -18.90 -3.59 -12.64
N PHE A 29 -18.27 -2.43 -12.46
CA PHE A 29 -16.83 -2.36 -12.22
C PHE A 29 -16.42 -3.16 -10.98
N ASP A 30 -17.08 -2.96 -9.85
CA ASP A 30 -16.78 -3.65 -8.58
C ASP A 30 -17.05 -5.16 -8.68
N ARG A 31 -18.04 -5.58 -9.49
CA ARG A 31 -18.35 -7.00 -9.70
C ARG A 31 -17.29 -7.70 -10.56
N PHE A 32 -16.79 -7.04 -11.59
CA PHE A 32 -15.97 -7.68 -12.62
C PHE A 32 -14.48 -7.32 -12.54
N VAL A 33 -14.12 -6.22 -11.88
CA VAL A 33 -12.73 -5.78 -11.69
C VAL A 33 -12.29 -6.14 -10.29
N GLN A 34 -11.67 -7.32 -10.18
CA GLN A 34 -10.93 -7.72 -8.98
C GLN A 34 -9.44 -7.50 -9.24
N ILE A 35 -8.86 -6.51 -8.56
CA ILE A 35 -7.41 -6.32 -8.59
C ILE A 35 -6.80 -7.43 -7.74
N SER A 36 -6.16 -8.40 -8.40
CA SER A 36 -5.48 -9.48 -7.70
C SER A 36 -4.13 -9.01 -7.16
N ARG A 37 -3.82 -9.46 -5.95
CA ARG A 37 -2.51 -9.27 -5.31
C ARG A 37 -1.40 -9.73 -6.26
N GLN A 38 -0.46 -8.84 -6.52
CA GLN A 38 0.76 -9.19 -7.24
C GLN A 38 1.78 -9.84 -6.30
N PRO A 39 2.76 -10.60 -6.81
CA PRO A 39 3.86 -11.09 -5.99
C PRO A 39 4.68 -9.95 -5.37
N LEU A 40 5.13 -10.13 -4.13
CA LEU A 40 6.06 -9.21 -3.46
C LEU A 40 7.35 -9.05 -4.27
N SER A 41 7.84 -7.81 -4.40
CA SER A 41 9.14 -7.51 -4.97
C SER A 41 10.24 -7.58 -3.90
N LYS A 42 11.50 -7.47 -4.34
CA LYS A 42 12.66 -7.45 -3.42
C LYS A 42 12.70 -6.20 -2.54
N VAL A 43 12.22 -5.07 -3.07
CA VAL A 43 12.24 -3.78 -2.40
C VAL A 43 10.80 -3.26 -2.34
N LEU A 44 10.20 -3.33 -1.17
CA LEU A 44 8.81 -2.91 -0.95
C LEU A 44 8.76 -1.49 -0.41
N CYS A 45 7.68 -0.79 -0.72
CA CYS A 45 7.28 0.42 -0.02
C CYS A 45 5.89 0.20 0.58
N MET A 46 5.74 0.55 1.86
CA MET A 46 4.44 0.58 2.54
C MET A 46 4.10 2.03 2.87
N ASP A 47 2.99 2.50 2.32
CA ASP A 47 2.52 3.87 2.49
C ASP A 47 1.03 3.90 2.87
N GLU A 48 0.55 5.04 3.36
CA GLU A 48 -0.84 5.24 3.71
C GLU A 48 -1.56 6.19 2.75
N VAL A 49 -2.76 5.78 2.34
CA VAL A 49 -3.66 6.63 1.59
C VAL A 49 -4.94 6.85 2.39
N TYR A 50 -5.40 8.11 2.43
CA TYR A 50 -6.68 8.43 3.02
C TYR A 50 -7.79 7.85 2.15
N THR A 51 -8.58 6.94 2.71
CA THR A 51 -9.68 6.28 2.02
C THR A 51 -10.96 6.42 2.84
N GLN A 52 -12.03 6.90 2.21
CA GLN A 52 -13.36 6.96 2.83
C GLN A 52 -14.11 5.62 2.73
N THR A 53 -13.39 4.50 2.68
CA THR A 53 -13.97 3.16 2.48
C THR A 53 -14.92 2.77 3.62
N SER A 54 -14.71 3.26 4.84
CA SER A 54 -15.66 3.08 5.94
C SER A 54 -15.53 4.17 7.01
N ARG A 55 -16.59 4.38 7.81
CA ARG A 55 -16.57 5.29 8.98
C ARG A 55 -15.50 4.91 10.02
N LYS A 56 -15.03 3.65 10.02
CA LYS A 56 -14.11 3.09 11.04
C LYS A 56 -12.65 3.07 10.60
N ASN A 57 -12.36 3.01 9.30
CA ASN A 57 -11.01 2.96 8.75
C ASN A 57 -10.83 4.10 7.75
N LYS A 58 -10.17 5.17 8.18
CA LYS A 58 -9.90 6.37 7.36
C LYS A 58 -8.68 6.25 6.45
N TYR A 59 -7.85 5.23 6.68
CA TYR A 59 -6.58 5.04 5.99
C TYR A 59 -6.48 3.58 5.54
N SER A 60 -6.03 3.39 4.30
CA SER A 60 -5.64 2.10 3.76
C SER A 60 -4.12 2.07 3.57
N CYS A 61 -3.52 0.89 3.70
CA CYS A 61 -2.10 0.69 3.46
C CYS A 61 -1.88 0.23 2.02
N LEU A 62 -1.08 0.97 1.27
CA LEU A 62 -0.61 0.60 -0.06
C LEU A 62 0.66 -0.24 0.07
N ILE A 63 0.72 -1.34 -0.67
CA ILE A 63 1.93 -2.14 -0.83
C ILE A 63 2.42 -1.94 -2.26
N LEU A 64 3.59 -1.31 -2.40
CA LEU A 64 4.15 -0.90 -3.68
C LEU A 64 5.49 -1.61 -3.90
N ASP A 65 5.81 -1.85 -5.17
CA ASP A 65 7.17 -2.13 -5.58
C ASP A 65 7.93 -0.80 -5.70
N PHE A 66 8.96 -0.62 -4.87
CA PHE A 66 9.70 0.63 -4.79
C PHE A 66 10.44 0.97 -6.08
N LEU A 67 10.96 -0.04 -6.80
CA LEU A 67 11.76 0.21 -8.01
C LEU A 67 10.91 0.59 -9.21
N THR A 68 9.71 0.02 -9.31
CA THR A 68 8.82 0.22 -10.46
C THR A 68 7.65 1.16 -10.18
N ASN A 69 7.47 1.57 -8.91
CA ASN A 69 6.29 2.27 -8.41
C ASN A 69 4.97 1.56 -8.71
N ARG A 70 5.01 0.24 -8.91
CA ARG A 70 3.82 -0.55 -9.24
C ARG A 70 3.08 -0.93 -7.96
N LEU A 71 1.75 -0.73 -7.98
CA LEU A 71 0.87 -1.23 -6.92
C LEU A 71 0.84 -2.75 -6.90
N LEU A 72 1.23 -3.34 -5.77
CA LEU A 72 1.20 -4.79 -5.56
C LEU A 72 -0.09 -5.23 -4.90
N ASP A 73 -0.54 -4.50 -3.87
CA ASP A 73 -1.85 -4.71 -3.25
C ASP A 73 -2.27 -3.51 -2.38
N ILE A 74 -3.53 -3.51 -1.94
CA ILE A 74 -4.10 -2.57 -0.98
C ILE A 74 -4.68 -3.33 0.21
N VAL A 75 -4.23 -2.99 1.42
CA VAL A 75 -4.87 -3.44 2.67
C VAL A 75 -5.80 -2.34 3.16
N TYR A 76 -7.11 -2.63 3.24
CA TYR A 76 -8.17 -1.65 3.55
C TYR A 76 -8.18 -1.10 4.99
N ASP A 77 -7.12 -1.35 5.76
CA ASP A 77 -6.79 -0.65 6.98
C ASP A 77 -5.27 -0.70 7.26
N ARG A 78 -4.82 0.07 8.26
CA ARG A 78 -3.42 0.11 8.72
C ARG A 78 -3.21 -0.50 10.11
N LYS A 79 -4.16 -1.31 10.60
CA LYS A 79 -4.10 -1.87 11.96
C LYS A 79 -3.11 -3.03 11.98
N LYS A 80 -2.39 -3.16 13.10
CA LYS A 80 -1.38 -4.20 13.34
C LYS A 80 -1.88 -5.60 12.99
N TYR A 81 -3.03 -6.01 13.53
CA TYR A 81 -3.55 -7.37 13.31
C TYR A 81 -3.93 -7.62 11.85
N SER A 82 -4.53 -6.65 11.17
CA SER A 82 -4.90 -6.77 9.76
C SER A 82 -3.67 -6.95 8.87
N LEU A 83 -2.62 -6.15 9.11
CA LEU A 83 -1.37 -6.25 8.36
C LEU A 83 -0.62 -7.55 8.68
N LEU A 84 -0.57 -7.98 9.95
CA LEU A 84 0.02 -9.27 10.31
C LEU A 84 -0.68 -10.44 9.63
N ASN A 85 -2.02 -10.41 9.58
CA ASN A 85 -2.82 -11.44 8.92
C ASN A 85 -2.67 -11.40 7.39
N TYR A 86 -2.56 -10.21 6.81
CA TYR A 86 -2.30 -10.03 5.39
C TYR A 86 -1.01 -10.74 4.97
N PHE A 87 0.11 -10.42 5.63
CA PHE A 87 1.39 -11.06 5.30
C PHE A 87 1.43 -12.56 5.68
N GLU A 88 0.72 -13.01 6.73
CA GLU A 88 0.64 -14.45 7.06
C GLU A 88 0.11 -15.29 5.88
N ARG A 89 -0.84 -14.75 5.11
CA ARG A 89 -1.43 -15.43 3.95
C ARG A 89 -0.49 -15.54 2.75
N ILE A 90 0.64 -14.81 2.77
CA ILE A 90 1.63 -14.84 1.70
C ILE A 90 2.62 -15.98 1.96
N PRO A 91 2.92 -16.82 0.95
CA PRO A 91 3.88 -17.91 1.07
C PRO A 91 5.20 -17.46 1.69
N LYS A 92 5.79 -18.31 2.54
CA LYS A 92 7.01 -17.98 3.28
C LYS A 92 8.18 -17.69 2.34
N GLU A 93 8.27 -18.43 1.25
CA GLU A 93 9.28 -18.28 0.20
C GLU A 93 9.19 -16.90 -0.45
N GLU A 94 7.98 -16.37 -0.63
CA GLU A 94 7.75 -15.03 -1.18
C GLU A 94 8.15 -13.95 -0.18
N ARG A 95 7.79 -14.12 1.10
CA ARG A 95 8.18 -13.19 2.17
C ARG A 95 9.69 -13.14 2.40
N ASN A 96 10.36 -14.28 2.29
CA ASN A 96 11.80 -14.39 2.50
C ASN A 96 12.64 -13.75 1.38
N ARG A 97 12.05 -13.48 0.20
CA ARG A 97 12.72 -12.79 -0.92
C ARG A 97 12.74 -11.26 -0.77
N VAL A 98 11.98 -10.71 0.17
CA VAL A 98 11.99 -9.27 0.44
C VAL A 98 13.29 -8.93 1.16
N GLU A 99 14.06 -8.02 0.59
CA GLU A 99 15.37 -7.60 1.08
C GLU A 99 15.28 -6.24 1.80
N PHE A 100 14.39 -5.35 1.34
CA PHE A 100 14.18 -4.03 1.92
C PHE A 100 12.71 -3.66 1.98
N VAL A 101 12.32 -2.94 3.03
CA VAL A 101 11.01 -2.28 3.13
C VAL A 101 11.20 -0.82 3.52
N ILE A 102 10.73 0.08 2.67
CA ILE A 102 10.63 1.51 2.93
C ILE A 102 9.30 1.77 3.63
N ILE A 103 9.35 2.35 4.82
CA ILE A 103 8.18 2.67 5.63
C ILE A 103 8.30 4.08 6.22
N ASP A 104 7.16 4.67 6.60
CA ASP A 104 7.15 5.77 7.57
C ASP A 104 7.58 5.27 8.97
N MET A 105 7.90 6.18 9.89
CA MET A 105 8.26 5.95 11.29
C MET A 105 7.12 5.37 12.15
N TYR A 106 6.05 4.86 11.56
CA TYR A 106 4.94 4.29 12.28
C TYR A 106 5.30 2.91 12.86
N GLU A 107 5.34 2.81 14.20
CA GLU A 107 5.76 1.60 14.93
C GLU A 107 4.99 0.32 14.52
N THR A 108 3.73 0.46 14.10
CA THR A 108 2.96 -0.69 13.61
C THR A 108 3.63 -1.34 12.39
N TYR A 109 4.12 -0.55 11.45
CA TYR A 109 4.80 -1.07 10.27
C TYR A 109 6.13 -1.71 10.64
N ARG A 110 6.91 -1.09 11.53
CA ARG A 110 8.14 -1.68 12.06
C ARG A 110 7.90 -3.07 12.66
N THR A 111 6.89 -3.19 13.51
CA THR A 111 6.52 -4.48 14.11
C THR A 111 6.06 -5.51 13.06
N VAL A 112 5.29 -5.09 12.06
CA VAL A 112 4.79 -6.00 11.00
C VAL A 112 5.94 -6.53 10.16
N VAL A 113 6.84 -5.66 9.68
CA VAL A 113 8.00 -6.04 8.88
C VAL A 113 8.88 -7.01 9.67
N TYR A 114 9.23 -6.66 10.91
CA TYR A 114 10.05 -7.51 11.76
C TYR A 114 9.47 -8.92 11.96
N ARG A 115 8.14 -9.03 12.13
CA ARG A 115 7.48 -10.32 12.37
C ARG A 115 7.21 -11.14 11.12
N ARG A 116 7.01 -10.51 9.96
CA ARG A 116 6.49 -11.17 8.76
C ARG A 116 7.47 -11.23 7.60
N LEU A 117 8.43 -10.31 7.56
CA LEU A 117 9.45 -10.18 6.51
C LEU A 117 10.85 -10.23 7.16
N PRO A 118 11.23 -11.37 7.75
CA PRO A 118 12.39 -11.46 8.66
C PRO A 118 13.74 -11.18 7.99
N ASN A 119 13.85 -11.33 6.67
CA ASN A 119 15.08 -11.06 5.92
C ASN A 119 15.16 -9.60 5.45
N ALA A 120 14.08 -8.84 5.60
CA ALA A 120 14.02 -7.50 5.07
C ALA A 120 14.61 -6.48 6.05
N LYS A 121 15.45 -5.59 5.54
CA LYS A 121 15.93 -4.42 6.26
C LYS A 121 14.91 -3.28 6.16
N ILE A 122 14.81 -2.48 7.21
CA ILE A 122 13.88 -1.34 7.27
C ILE A 122 14.64 -0.06 6.89
N ALA A 123 14.14 0.62 5.87
CA ALA A 123 14.55 1.97 5.50
C ALA A 123 13.42 2.95 5.84
N VAL A 124 13.78 4.13 6.36
CA VAL A 124 12.80 5.17 6.69
C VAL A 124 12.64 6.10 5.50
N ASP A 125 11.40 6.44 5.18
CA ASP A 125 11.13 7.44 4.15
C ASP A 125 11.66 8.84 4.56
N SER A 126 12.60 9.35 3.77
CA SER A 126 13.24 10.66 3.95
C SER A 126 12.23 11.83 3.96
N PHE A 127 11.11 11.73 3.23
CA PHE A 127 10.09 12.78 3.22
C PHE A 127 9.49 12.97 4.62
N HIS A 128 9.19 11.87 5.29
CA HIS A 128 8.65 11.86 6.64
C HIS A 128 9.66 12.33 7.68
N VAL A 129 10.95 11.98 7.50
CA VAL A 129 12.05 12.49 8.35
C VAL A 129 12.14 14.01 8.27
N ILE A 130 12.16 14.57 7.05
CA ILE A 130 12.24 16.03 6.83
C ILE A 130 10.99 16.72 7.39
N LYS A 131 9.81 16.14 7.20
CA LYS A 131 8.55 16.67 7.72
C LYS A 131 8.54 16.69 9.26
N ASN A 132 8.99 15.63 9.91
CA ASN A 132 9.08 15.56 11.37
C ASN A 132 10.09 16.57 11.93
N PHE A 133 11.24 16.73 11.28
CA PHE A 133 12.24 17.73 11.67
C PHE A 133 11.67 19.16 11.59
N LYS A 134 10.99 19.50 10.49
CA LYS A 134 10.35 20.81 10.31
C LYS A 134 9.21 21.07 11.32
N SER A 135 8.64 20.02 11.90
CA SER A 135 7.52 20.11 12.85
C SER A 135 7.95 20.15 14.32
N GLY A 136 9.26 20.21 14.61
CA GLY A 136 9.80 20.35 15.97
C GLY A 136 9.85 19.05 16.78
N GLY A 137 9.74 17.88 16.15
CA GLY A 137 9.88 16.59 16.83
C GLY A 137 11.34 16.28 17.14
N SER A 138 11.70 16.28 18.43
CA SER A 138 12.99 15.81 18.94
C SER A 138 13.03 14.28 19.07
N GLU A 139 14.24 13.73 18.82
CA GLU A 139 14.74 12.37 19.11
C GLU A 139 14.48 11.25 18.08
N CYS A 140 15.45 11.08 17.18
CA CYS A 140 15.87 9.75 16.72
C CYS A 140 16.78 9.15 17.81
N SER A 141 16.21 8.60 18.88
CA SER A 141 16.97 7.85 19.88
C SER A 141 17.02 6.37 19.49
N ASN A 142 18.23 5.89 19.18
CA ASN A 142 18.65 4.49 19.08
C ASN A 142 17.66 3.51 18.43
N THR A 143 17.68 3.42 17.11
CA THR A 143 17.24 2.17 16.44
C THR A 143 17.95 2.02 15.10
N HIS A 144 18.39 0.80 14.81
CA HIS A 144 19.06 0.41 13.56
C HIS A 144 18.16 0.70 12.35
N TYR A 145 18.23 1.92 11.83
CA TYR A 145 17.74 2.27 10.51
C TYR A 145 18.98 2.38 9.63
N GLU A 146 19.05 1.61 8.56
CA GLU A 146 20.05 1.87 7.52
C GLU A 146 19.51 3.03 6.69
N THR A 147 20.25 4.14 6.66
CA THR A 147 20.01 5.22 5.70
C THR A 147 20.50 4.71 4.35
N ILE A 148 19.57 4.55 3.39
CA ILE A 148 19.90 4.35 1.98
C ILE A 148 20.12 5.73 1.35
#